data_AF-A0A519CBZ4-F1
#
_entry.id   AF-A0A519CBZ4-F1
#
_cell.length_a   1.000
_cell.length_b   1.000
_cell.length_c   1.000
_cell.angle_alpha   90.00
_cell.angle_beta   90.00
_cell.angle_gamma   90.00
#
_symmetry.space_group_name_H-M   'P 1'
#
loop_
_entity.id
_entity.type
_entity.pdbx_description
1 polymer ?
#
loop_
_entity_poly.entity_id
_entity_poly.type
_entity_poly.pdbx_seq_one_letter_code
_entity_poly.pdbx_strand_id
1 'polypeptide(L)'
;MTAGDRFMKKISDFYDGLGYPVVWQGEGSKRKLEIQFKSESGYFVTATLSSRGEDVVVKDEWGRENIFKATKSNLEQIKGWSEER
;
A
#
# COMPACT_ATOMS: atom_id res chain seq x y z
N MET A 1 -15.63 8.15 -4.58
CA MET A 1 -14.22 7.94 -4.15
C MET A 1 -14.18 8.04 -2.63
N THR A 2 -13.90 6.93 -1.94
CA THR A 2 -13.93 6.81 -0.47
C THR A 2 -12.69 7.44 0.18
N ALA A 3 -12.68 7.56 1.51
CA ALA A 3 -11.48 7.96 2.24
C ALA A 3 -10.33 6.95 2.02
N GLY A 4 -10.64 5.65 2.00
CA GLY A 4 -9.68 4.59 1.68
C GLY A 4 -9.10 4.71 0.27
N ASP A 5 -9.93 5.01 -0.74
CA ASP A 5 -9.45 5.22 -2.12
C ASP A 5 -8.45 6.39 -2.22
N ARG A 6 -8.77 7.52 -1.57
CA ARG A 6 -7.88 8.69 -1.55
C ARG A 6 -6.59 8.39 -0.81
N PHE A 7 -6.66 7.60 0.25
CA PHE A 7 -5.52 7.16 1.02
C PHE A 7 -4.59 6.25 0.21
N MET A 8 -5.15 5.23 -0.45
CA MET A 8 -4.39 4.36 -1.35
C MET A 8 -3.77 5.13 -2.52
N LYS A 9 -4.49 6.12 -3.07
CA LYS A 9 -3.92 6.99 -4.11
C LYS A 9 -2.69 7.75 -3.63
N LYS A 10 -2.73 8.34 -2.42
CA LYS A 10 -1.56 9.03 -1.84
C LYS A 10 -0.37 8.11 -1.59
N ILE A 11 -0.62 6.84 -1.26
CA ILE A 11 0.44 5.83 -1.11
C ILE A 11 1.02 5.50 -2.48
N SER A 12 0.17 5.21 -3.47
CA SER A 12 0.58 4.94 -4.85
C SER A 12 1.46 6.07 -5.40
N ASP A 13 0.99 7.32 -5.32
CA ASP A 13 1.70 8.49 -5.85
C ASP A 13 3.07 8.67 -5.17
N PHE A 14 3.18 8.34 -3.89
CA PHE A 14 4.45 8.43 -3.15
C PHE A 14 5.45 7.36 -3.62
N TYR A 15 5.03 6.10 -3.67
CA TYR A 15 5.93 5.00 -4.05
C TYR A 15 6.31 5.04 -5.53
N ASP A 16 5.38 5.43 -6.40
CA ASP A 16 5.65 5.70 -7.81
C ASP A 16 6.66 6.83 -7.96
N GLY A 17 6.51 7.92 -7.21
CA GLY A 17 7.47 9.03 -7.17
C GLY A 17 8.87 8.65 -6.66
N LEU A 18 8.98 7.60 -5.85
CA LEU A 18 10.25 7.02 -5.42
C LEU A 18 10.82 5.99 -6.42
N GLY A 19 10.11 5.68 -7.50
CA GLY A 19 10.52 4.72 -8.52
C GLY A 19 10.26 3.24 -8.15
N TYR A 20 9.42 2.97 -7.16
CA TYR A 20 9.02 1.61 -6.82
C TYR A 20 8.00 1.09 -7.85
N PRO A 21 8.01 -0.22 -8.18
CA PRO A 21 6.96 -0.81 -8.99
C PRO A 21 5.62 -0.78 -8.24
N VAL A 22 4.67 -0.04 -8.80
CA VAL A 22 3.31 0.11 -8.28
C VAL A 22 2.29 -0.32 -9.33
N VAL A 23 1.40 -1.24 -8.97
CA VAL A 23 0.37 -1.78 -9.87
C VAL A 23 -1.00 -1.69 -9.22
N TRP A 24 -1.98 -1.19 -9.97
CA TRP A 24 -3.37 -1.23 -9.55
C TRP A 24 -4.05 -2.43 -10.21
N GLN A 25 -4.60 -3.34 -9.41
CA GLN A 25 -5.36 -4.49 -9.89
C GLN A 25 -6.85 -4.35 -9.59
N GLY A 26 -7.69 -4.88 -10.48
CA GLY A 26 -9.15 -4.89 -10.32
C GLY A 26 -9.83 -3.58 -10.69
N GLU A 27 -11.16 -3.58 -10.57
CA GLU A 27 -12.03 -2.50 -11.07
C GLU A 27 -12.99 -2.00 -9.98
N GLY A 28 -13.28 -0.69 -9.99
CA GLY A 28 -14.21 -0.06 -9.05
C GLY A 28 -13.87 -0.30 -7.58
N SER A 29 -14.85 -0.75 -6.79
CA SER A 29 -14.72 -0.94 -5.33
C SER A 29 -13.87 -2.15 -4.91
N LYS A 30 -13.39 -2.96 -5.87
CA LYS A 30 -12.49 -4.10 -5.60
C LYS A 30 -11.04 -3.80 -5.97
N ARG A 31 -10.72 -2.54 -6.21
CA ARG A 31 -9.39 -2.13 -6.64
C ARG A 31 -8.38 -2.39 -5.53
N LYS A 32 -7.29 -3.05 -5.89
CA LYS A 32 -6.13 -3.35 -5.05
C LYS A 32 -4.93 -2.58 -5.56
N LEU A 33 -4.05 -2.20 -4.66
CA LEU A 33 -2.78 -1.58 -4.95
C LEU A 33 -1.69 -2.55 -4.54
N GLU A 34 -0.82 -2.91 -5.47
CA GLU A 34 0.34 -3.76 -5.21
C GLU A 34 1.60 -2.91 -5.31
N ILE A 35 2.45 -3.02 -4.30
CA ILE A 35 3.71 -2.31 -4.21
C ILE A 35 4.80 -3.35 -4.02
N GLN A 36 5.79 -3.36 -4.91
CA GLN A 36 6.89 -4.30 -4.85
C GLN A 36 8.11 -3.64 -4.21
N PHE A 37 8.65 -4.25 -3.17
CA PHE A 37 9.86 -3.81 -2.49
C PHE A 37 10.98 -4.82 -2.74
N LYS A 38 12.22 -4.34 -2.85
CA LYS A 38 13.40 -5.21 -2.91
C LYS A 38 13.91 -5.43 -1.49
N SER A 39 13.83 -6.66 -1.00
CA SER A 39 14.39 -7.07 0.28
C SER A 39 15.93 -7.10 0.21
N GLU A 40 16.59 -6.90 1.36
CA GLU A 40 18.05 -7.02 1.51
C GLU A 40 18.57 -8.39 1.07
N SER A 41 17.76 -9.43 1.25
CA SER A 41 18.06 -10.80 0.83
C SER A 41 18.05 -11.00 -0.69
N GLY A 42 17.79 -9.94 -1.48
CA GLY A 42 17.74 -9.97 -2.94
C GLY A 42 16.40 -10.41 -3.52
N TYR A 43 15.44 -10.81 -2.67
CA TYR A 43 14.09 -11.19 -3.08
C TYR A 43 13.18 -9.97 -3.19
N PHE A 44 12.20 -10.03 -4.09
CA PHE A 44 11.16 -9.04 -4.19
C PHE A 44 9.97 -9.45 -3.32
N VAL A 45 9.53 -8.54 -2.47
CA VAL A 45 8.38 -8.71 -1.60
C VAL A 45 7.26 -7.80 -2.07
N THR A 46 6.02 -8.26 -2.01
CA THR A 46 4.87 -7.49 -2.50
C THR A 46 3.92 -7.19 -1.34
N ALA A 47 3.61 -5.91 -1.12
CA ALA A 47 2.52 -5.51 -0.25
C ALA A 47 1.27 -5.27 -1.08
N THR A 48 0.15 -5.90 -0.71
CA THR A 48 -1.14 -5.71 -1.36
C THR A 48 -2.06 -4.91 -0.46
N LEU A 49 -2.47 -3.72 -0.89
CA LEU A 49 -3.40 -2.86 -0.21
C LEU A 49 -4.78 -2.96 -0.85
N SER A 50 -5.83 -2.88 -0.05
CA SER A 50 -7.22 -2.91 -0.52
C SER A 50 -8.10 -2.00 0.33
N SER A 51 -8.99 -1.25 -0.31
CA SER A 51 -9.92 -0.37 0.39
C SER A 51 -11.04 -1.18 1.03
N ARG A 52 -11.33 -0.92 2.30
CA ARG A 52 -12.49 -1.47 3.03
C ARG A 52 -13.28 -0.31 3.63
N GLY A 53 -14.11 0.34 2.80
CA GLY A 53 -14.88 1.51 3.21
C GLY A 53 -13.96 2.71 3.49
N GLU A 54 -13.85 3.10 4.76
CA GLU A 54 -12.97 4.19 5.20
C GLU A 54 -11.56 3.73 5.56
N ASP A 55 -11.37 2.41 5.71
CA ASP A 55 -10.11 1.79 6.09
C ASP A 55 -9.39 1.19 4.88
N VAL A 56 -8.12 0.84 5.08
CA VAL A 56 -7.29 0.13 4.11
C VAL A 56 -6.71 -1.11 4.78
N VAL A 57 -6.91 -2.25 4.14
CA VAL A 57 -6.32 -3.52 4.55
C VAL A 57 -5.05 -3.72 3.75
N VAL A 58 -3.93 -3.89 4.45
CA VAL A 58 -2.64 -4.26 3.87
C VAL A 58 -2.37 -5.72 4.15
N LYS A 59 -2.05 -6.47 3.10
CA LYS A 59 -1.56 -7.84 3.19
C LYS A 59 -0.07 -7.86 2.85
N ASP A 60 0.70 -8.53 3.70
CA ASP A 60 2.09 -8.86 3.39
C ASP A 60 2.19 -10.15 2.56
N GLU A 61 3.41 -10.49 2.17
CA GLU A 61 3.74 -11.69 1.39
C GLU A 61 3.43 -13.02 2.12
N TRP A 62 3.29 -12.99 3.45
CA TRP A 62 2.94 -14.14 4.29
C TRP A 62 1.44 -14.23 4.58
N GLY A 63 0.63 -13.34 3.97
CA GLY A 63 -0.82 -13.31 4.12
C GLY A 63 -1.30 -12.69 5.43
N ARG A 64 -0.44 -12.01 6.19
CA ARG A 64 -0.86 -11.29 7.40
C ARG A 64 -1.58 -10.01 6.99
N GLU A 65 -2.78 -9.84 7.53
CA GLU A 65 -3.62 -8.68 7.25
C GLU A 65 -3.48 -7.65 8.37
N ASN A 66 -3.14 -6.41 8.01
CA ASN A 66 -3.12 -5.27 8.91
C ASN A 66 -4.14 -4.23 8.43
N ILE A 67 -5.00 -3.76 9.33
CA ILE A 67 -6.04 -2.78 8.99
C ILE A 67 -5.59 -1.39 9.46
N PHE A 68 -5.48 -0.47 8.51
CA PHE A 68 -5.12 0.92 8.74
C PHE A 68 -6.30 1.84 8.47
N LYS A 69 -6.61 2.69 9.44
CA LYS A 69 -7.52 3.83 9.21
C LYS A 69 -6.87 4.84 8.28
N ALA A 70 -7.65 5.52 7.44
CA ALA A 70 -7.16 6.57 6.54
C ALA A 70 -6.78 7.88 7.27
N THR A 71 -5.79 7.82 8.16
CA THR A 71 -5.31 8.95 8.97
C THR A 71 -3.92 9.40 8.53
N LYS A 72 -3.53 10.65 8.84
CA LYS A 72 -2.20 11.16 8.49
C LYS A 72 -1.07 10.31 9.11
N SER A 73 -1.20 9.94 10.38
CA SER A 73 -0.19 9.11 11.08
C SER A 73 0.03 7.77 10.38
N ASN A 74 -1.05 7.10 9.98
CA ASN A 74 -0.94 5.81 9.28
C ASN A 74 -0.36 5.98 7.86
N LEU A 75 -0.64 7.10 7.20
CA LEU A 75 -0.01 7.41 5.91
C LEU A 75 1.50 7.56 6.07
N GLU A 76 1.95 8.30 7.08
CA GLU A 76 3.37 8.49 7.38
C GLU A 76 4.04 7.17 7.76
N GLN A 77 3.38 6.32 8.55
CA GLN A 77 3.87 4.97 8.87
C GLN A 77 4.07 4.12 7.61
N ILE A 78 3.07 4.07 6.71
CA ILE A 78 3.17 3.28 5.46
C ILE A 78 4.25 3.83 4.54
N LYS A 79 4.44 5.16 4.49
CA LYS A 79 5.53 5.78 3.74
C LYS A 79 6.89 5.46 4.33
N GLY A 80 6.98 5.35 5.66
CA GLY A 80 8.19 4.97 6.37
C GLY A 80 8.76 3.59 5.99
N TRP A 81 7.97 2.70 5.37
CA TRP A 81 8.51 1.42 4.86
C TRP A 81 9.56 1.61 3.75
N SER A 82 9.63 2.78 3.11
CA SER A 82 10.75 3.10 2.22
C SER A 82 12.02 3.48 2.97
N GLU A 83 11.91 3.96 4.20
CA GLU A 83 13.01 4.47 5.05
C GLU A 83 13.54 3.44 6.06
N GLU A 84 12.74 2.44 6.46
CA GLU A 84 13.19 1.29 7.27
C GLU A 84 14.11 0.33 6.48
N ARG A 85 15.02 0.90 5.67
CA ARG A 85 16.03 0.24 4.85
C ARG A 85 17.43 0.41 5.42
#